data_AF-A0A821RV09-F1
#
_entry.id   AF-A0A821RV09-F1
#
_cell.length_a   1.000
_cell.length_b   1.000
_cell.length_c   1.000
_cell.angle_alpha   90.00
_cell.angle_beta   90.00
_cell.angle_gamma   90.00
#
_symmetry.space_group_name_H-M   'P 1'
#
loop_
_entity.id
_entity.type
_entity.pdbx_description
1 polymer ?
#
loop_
_entity_poly.entity_id
_entity_poly.type
_entity_poly.pdbx_seq_one_letter_code
_entity_poly.pdbx_strand_id
1 'polypeptide(L)'
;DHPHQSITQRSKSYVFHLNGTDEKNLRIIDTPGFGDTRGTEQDDRNMEHILEYLSNLTHLNAICFLLKPNTSRLNISFRSCLTQLFSLLDRNALNNIIFCFTSARSTFYTSGNTAPLVKKMLSSLSIGDVPFKKENTFC
;
A
#
# COMPACT_ATOMS: atom_id res chain seq x y z
N ASP A 1 -21.33 -5.90 -12.42
CA ASP A 1 -20.11 -5.96 -11.60
C ASP A 1 -18.90 -6.30 -12.46
N HIS A 2 -17.96 -5.36 -12.59
CA HIS A 2 -16.68 -5.63 -13.23
C HIS A 2 -15.74 -6.24 -12.19
N PRO A 3 -15.21 -7.46 -12.42
CA PRO A 3 -14.17 -7.98 -11.56
C PRO A 3 -13.01 -6.98 -11.64
N HIS A 4 -12.51 -6.51 -10.49
CA HIS A 4 -11.38 -5.57 -10.32
C HIS A 4 -11.68 -4.07 -10.21
N GLN A 5 -12.94 -3.62 -10.24
CA GLN A 5 -13.25 -2.25 -9.81
C GLN A 5 -13.03 -2.10 -8.30
N SER A 6 -12.36 -1.04 -7.86
CA SER A 6 -12.30 -0.75 -6.42
C SER A 6 -13.71 -0.43 -5.93
N ILE A 7 -14.15 -1.09 -4.85
CA ILE A 7 -15.47 -0.81 -4.25
C ILE A 7 -15.38 0.47 -3.39
N THR A 8 -14.28 0.66 -2.66
CA THR A 8 -14.00 1.85 -1.87
C THR A 8 -13.76 3.05 -2.81
N GLN A 9 -14.70 4.01 -2.86
CA GLN A 9 -14.56 5.21 -3.71
C GLN A 9 -13.89 6.39 -2.99
N ARG A 10 -13.83 6.37 -1.65
CA ARG A 10 -13.18 7.40 -0.83
C ARG A 10 -12.54 6.78 0.40
N SER A 11 -11.44 7.37 0.84
CA SER A 11 -10.72 6.92 2.03
C SER A 11 -11.58 7.02 3.28
N LYS A 12 -11.52 6.00 4.14
CA LYS A 12 -12.35 5.91 5.35
C LYS A 12 -11.55 5.38 6.53
N SER A 13 -11.70 6.05 7.68
CA SER A 13 -11.12 5.59 8.95
C SER A 13 -12.05 4.64 9.68
N TYR A 14 -11.46 3.61 10.27
CA TYR A 14 -12.06 2.72 11.25
C TYR A 14 -11.20 2.77 12.51
N VAL A 15 -11.80 3.10 13.66
CA VAL A 15 -11.09 3.22 14.94
C VAL A 15 -11.47 2.06 15.84
N PHE A 16 -10.44 1.36 16.33
CA PHE A 16 -10.55 0.26 17.27
C PHE A 16 -9.88 0.67 18.57
N HIS A 17 -10.64 0.61 19.65
CA HIS A 17 -10.11 0.82 20.99
C HIS A 17 -9.46 -0.49 21.45
N LEU A 18 -8.14 -0.47 21.64
CA LEU A 18 -7.39 -1.63 22.09
C LEU A 18 -7.37 -1.62 23.62
N ASN A 19 -8.03 -2.61 24.21
CA ASN A 19 -8.06 -2.78 25.66
C ASN A 19 -6.73 -3.41 26.12
N GLY A 20 -6.01 -2.73 27.01
CA GLY A 20 -4.71 -3.16 27.55
C GLY A 20 -4.24 -2.27 28.69
N THR A 21 -2.99 -2.45 29.14
CA THR A 21 -2.37 -1.63 30.21
C THR A 21 -2.18 -0.16 29.83
N ASP A 22 -2.07 0.13 28.52
CA ASP A 22 -2.15 1.48 27.97
C ASP A 22 -3.37 1.53 27.05
N GLU A 23 -4.33 2.43 27.33
CA GLU A 23 -5.44 2.68 26.42
C GLU A 23 -4.92 3.23 25.09
N LYS A 24 -4.95 2.43 24.03
CA LYS A 24 -4.47 2.80 22.70
C LYS A 24 -5.58 2.70 21.67
N ASN A 25 -5.60 3.64 20.73
CA ASN A 25 -6.51 3.62 19.60
C ASN A 25 -5.77 3.17 18.35
N LEU A 26 -6.26 2.12 17.69
CA LEU A 26 -5.81 1.70 16.38
C LEU A 26 -6.75 2.30 15.32
N ARG A 27 -6.23 3.20 14.49
CA ARG A 27 -6.95 3.73 13.33
C ARG A 27 -6.47 3.03 12.06
N ILE A 28 -7.36 2.31 11.40
CA ILE A 28 -7.12 1.73 10.08
C ILE A 28 -7.78 2.65 9.06
N ILE A 29 -7.01 3.08 8.05
CA ILE A 29 -7.50 3.88 6.94
C ILE A 29 -7.61 2.95 5.73
N ASP A 30 -8.85 2.65 5.34
CA ASP A 30 -9.12 1.95 4.09
C ASP A 30 -9.13 2.98 2.95
N THR A 31 -8.47 2.67 1.84
CA THR A 31 -8.30 3.58 0.71
C THR A 31 -8.95 3.00 -0.55
N PRO A 32 -9.33 3.85 -1.52
CA PRO A 32 -9.55 3.38 -2.88
C PRO A 32 -8.36 2.56 -3.40
N GLY A 33 -8.67 1.57 -4.22
CA GLY A 33 -7.66 0.70 -4.83
C GLY A 33 -6.97 1.36 -6.02
N PHE A 34 -5.81 0.82 -6.38
CA PHE A 34 -5.05 1.20 -7.57
C PHE A 34 -5.10 0.10 -8.62
N GLY A 35 -4.95 0.48 -9.89
CA GLY A 35 -5.12 -0.44 -11.01
C GLY A 35 -6.59 -0.71 -11.28
N ASP A 36 -7.45 0.30 -11.09
CA ASP A 36 -8.86 0.23 -11.41
C ASP A 36 -9.03 -0.01 -12.92
N THR A 37 -9.97 -0.89 -13.29
CA THR A 37 -10.30 -1.17 -14.70
C THR A 37 -10.81 0.05 -15.46
N ARG A 38 -11.17 1.13 -14.75
CA ARG A 38 -11.53 2.44 -15.32
C ARG A 38 -10.32 3.23 -15.87
N GLY A 39 -9.10 2.72 -15.69
CA GLY A 39 -7.89 3.26 -16.31
C GLY A 39 -7.11 4.25 -15.44
N THR A 40 -6.02 4.77 -16.00
CA THR A 40 -5.03 5.59 -15.28
C THR A 40 -5.61 6.88 -14.73
N GLU A 41 -6.55 7.52 -15.42
CA GLU A 41 -7.20 8.75 -14.91
C GLU A 41 -7.95 8.50 -13.60
N GLN A 42 -8.58 7.33 -13.44
CA GLN A 42 -9.24 6.98 -12.19
C GLN A 42 -8.23 6.67 -11.09
N ASP A 43 -7.11 6.04 -11.43
CA ASP A 43 -6.02 5.80 -10.48
C ASP A 43 -5.42 7.11 -9.98
N ASP A 44 -5.25 8.12 -10.85
CA ASP A 44 -4.77 9.45 -10.48
C ASP A 44 -5.77 10.16 -9.54
N ARG A 45 -7.07 10.11 -9.83
CA ARG A 45 -8.11 10.63 -8.91
C ARG A 45 -8.11 9.91 -7.56
N ASN A 46 -7.93 8.58 -7.57
CA ASN A 46 -7.84 7.79 -6.35
C ASN A 46 -6.61 8.21 -5.52
N MET A 47 -5.47 8.42 -6.18
CA MET A 47 -4.26 8.95 -5.54
C MET A 47 -4.51 10.33 -4.94
N GLU A 48 -5.06 11.28 -5.68
CA GLU A 48 -5.38 12.63 -5.17
C GLU A 48 -6.25 12.56 -3.91
N HIS A 49 -7.32 11.76 -3.92
CA HIS A 49 -8.18 11.58 -2.75
C HIS A 49 -7.46 10.95 -1.55
N ILE A 50 -6.54 10.02 -1.78
CA ILE A 50 -5.74 9.43 -0.70
C ILE A 50 -4.81 10.49 -0.12
N LEU A 51 -4.14 11.28 -0.95
CA LEU A 51 -3.21 12.31 -0.52
C LEU A 51 -3.92 13.43 0.24
N GLU A 52 -5.08 13.88 -0.24
CA GLU A 52 -5.95 14.83 0.46
C GLU A 52 -6.39 14.29 1.83
N TYR A 53 -6.73 13.00 1.90
CA TYR A 53 -7.07 12.38 3.18
C TYR A 53 -5.89 12.37 4.15
N LEU A 54 -4.71 11.97 3.66
CA LEU A 54 -3.49 11.90 4.46
C LEU A 54 -3.01 13.28 4.92
N SER A 55 -3.18 14.33 4.12
CA SER A 55 -2.78 15.70 4.51
C SER A 55 -3.57 16.27 5.69
N ASN A 56 -4.73 15.67 6.01
CA ASN A 56 -5.52 16.03 7.18
C ASN A 56 -5.08 15.30 8.47
N LEU A 57 -4.07 14.43 8.39
CA LEU A 57 -3.54 13.67 9.52
C LEU A 57 -2.25 14.31 10.04
N THR A 58 -2.15 14.45 11.36
CA THR A 58 -0.94 14.97 12.01
C THR A 58 0.17 13.93 12.13
N HIS A 59 -0.18 12.65 12.06
CA HIS A 59 0.77 11.55 12.20
C HIS A 59 0.31 10.32 11.42
N LEU A 60 1.28 9.63 10.81
CA LEU A 60 1.07 8.37 10.11
C LEU A 60 2.10 7.35 10.58
N ASN A 61 1.63 6.31 11.28
CA ASN A 61 2.52 5.32 11.89
C ASN A 61 3.08 4.31 10.89
N ALA A 62 2.27 3.87 9.92
CA ALA A 62 2.66 2.88 8.92
C ALA A 62 1.77 2.94 7.68
N ILE A 63 2.30 2.46 6.56
CA ILE A 63 1.56 2.28 5.30
C ILE A 63 1.70 0.83 4.87
N CYS A 64 0.58 0.17 4.64
CA CYS A 64 0.54 -1.23 4.24
C CYS A 64 0.14 -1.37 2.76
N PHE A 65 1.04 -1.88 1.93
CA PHE A 65 0.72 -2.26 0.55
C PHE A 65 0.22 -3.70 0.50
N LEU A 66 -1.03 -3.88 0.08
CA LEU A 66 -1.63 -5.19 -0.12
C LEU A 66 -1.39 -5.66 -1.56
N LEU A 67 -0.70 -6.79 -1.72
CA LEU A 67 -0.28 -7.34 -3.01
C LEU A 67 -0.78 -8.78 -3.17
N LYS A 68 -0.95 -9.22 -4.43
CA LYS A 68 -1.15 -10.65 -4.73
C LYS A 68 0.21 -11.32 -4.94
N PRO A 69 0.45 -12.50 -4.34
CA PRO A 69 1.64 -13.27 -4.62
C PRO A 69 1.55 -13.87 -6.03
N ASN A 70 2.72 -14.23 -6.56
CA ASN A 70 2.86 -14.87 -7.88
C ASN A 70 2.27 -14.10 -9.08
N THR A 71 2.28 -12.77 -9.02
CA THR A 71 1.97 -11.92 -10.18
C THR A 71 3.15 -11.93 -11.15
N SER A 72 2.89 -12.08 -12.45
CA SER A 72 3.92 -12.10 -13.50
C SER A 72 4.42 -10.72 -13.92
N ARG A 73 3.62 -9.66 -13.69
CA ARG A 73 3.95 -8.26 -14.00
C ARG A 73 3.33 -7.31 -12.99
N LEU A 74 4.11 -6.39 -12.43
CA LEU A 74 3.55 -5.30 -11.62
C LEU A 74 2.77 -4.35 -12.51
N ASN A 75 1.62 -3.88 -12.01
CA ASN A 75 0.82 -2.88 -12.70
C ASN A 75 1.62 -1.55 -12.80
N ILE A 76 1.61 -0.90 -13.96
CA ILE A 76 2.20 0.43 -14.15
C ILE A 76 1.63 1.42 -13.13
N SER A 77 0.33 1.32 -12.85
CA SER A 77 -0.35 2.12 -11.83
C SER A 77 0.26 1.97 -10.45
N PHE A 78 0.78 0.78 -10.11
CA PHE A 78 1.44 0.56 -8.83
C PHE A 78 2.75 1.36 -8.73
N ARG A 79 3.54 1.43 -9.82
CA ARG A 79 4.76 2.25 -9.86
C ARG A 79 4.44 3.74 -9.70
N SER A 80 3.43 4.23 -10.43
CA SER A 80 2.99 5.63 -10.33
C SER A 80 2.50 5.96 -8.92
N CYS A 81 1.69 5.09 -8.32
CA CYS A 81 1.23 5.23 -6.93
C CYS A 81 2.39 5.34 -5.95
N LEU A 82 3.37 4.42 -5.99
CA LEU A 82 4.53 4.49 -5.10
C LEU A 82 5.32 5.78 -5.30
N THR A 83 5.48 6.22 -6.55
CA THR A 83 6.23 7.44 -6.88
C THR A 83 5.56 8.68 -6.30
N GLN A 84 4.25 8.82 -6.50
CA GLN A 84 3.45 9.93 -5.99
C GLN A 84 3.29 9.91 -4.46
N LEU A 85 3.16 8.72 -3.85
CA LEU A 85 3.05 8.62 -2.40
C LEU A 85 4.38 8.92 -1.72
N PHE A 86 5.49 8.36 -2.21
CA PHE A 86 6.80 8.55 -1.61
C PHE A 86 7.35 9.97 -1.81
N SER A 87 6.89 10.73 -2.81
CA SER A 87 7.27 12.15 -2.95
C SER A 87 6.72 13.05 -1.85
N LEU A 88 5.71 12.60 -1.12
CA LEU A 88 5.07 13.33 -0.02
C LEU A 88 5.51 12.85 1.36
N LEU A 89 6.17 11.70 1.43
CA LEU A 89 6.66 11.13 2.68
C LEU A 89 8.09 11.59 2.95
N ASP A 90 8.35 11.99 4.19
CA ASP A 90 9.71 12.15 4.66
C ASP A 90 10.48 10.82 4.57
N ARG A 91 11.80 10.88 4.38
CA ARG A 91 12.65 9.68 4.28
C ARG A 91 12.48 8.74 5.48
N ASN A 92 12.22 9.27 6.66
CA ASN A 92 12.00 8.47 7.87
C ASN A 92 10.68 7.69 7.80
N ALA A 93 9.64 8.23 7.17
CA ALA A 93 8.36 7.55 7.01
C ALA A 93 8.46 6.35 6.03
N LEU A 94 9.45 6.33 5.14
CA LEU A 94 9.73 5.17 4.28
C LEU A 94 10.14 3.92 5.07
N ASN A 95 10.63 4.07 6.30
CA ASN A 95 10.94 2.94 7.18
C ASN A 95 9.68 2.25 7.73
N ASN A 96 8.52 2.91 7.63
CA ASN A 96 7.26 2.42 8.14
C ASN A 96 6.37 1.81 7.03
N ILE A 97 6.98 1.50 5.87
CA ILE A 97 6.31 0.79 4.79
C ILE A 97 6.29 -0.71 5.08
N ILE A 98 5.11 -1.31 4.95
CA ILE A 98 4.84 -2.74 5.13
C ILE A 98 4.28 -3.32 3.83
N PHE A 99 4.75 -4.49 3.45
CA PHE A 99 4.25 -5.25 2.29
C PHE A 99 3.50 -6.50 2.77
N CYS A 100 2.24 -6.62 2.40
CA CYS A 100 1.39 -7.76 2.77
C CYS A 100 0.95 -8.51 1.51
N PHE A 101 1.37 -9.76 1.36
CA PHE A 101 0.97 -10.63 0.27
C PHE A 101 -0.31 -11.39 0.65
N THR A 102 -1.44 -10.89 0.16
CA THR A 102 -2.77 -11.47 0.41
C THR A 102 -3.01 -12.74 -0.40
N SER A 103 -3.83 -13.66 0.10
CA SER A 103 -4.15 -14.92 -0.60
C SER A 103 -2.93 -15.82 -0.90
N ALA A 104 -1.88 -15.78 -0.07
CA ALA A 104 -0.65 -16.54 -0.26
C ALA A 104 -0.75 -18.05 -0.04
N ARG A 105 -1.94 -18.60 0.22
CA ARG A 105 -2.13 -20.06 0.32
C ARG A 105 -1.68 -20.80 -0.94
N SER A 106 -1.96 -20.25 -2.12
CA SER A 106 -1.56 -20.84 -3.41
C SER A 106 -0.04 -20.83 -3.65
N THR A 107 0.69 -20.04 -2.85
CA THR A 107 2.15 -19.94 -2.89
C THR A 107 2.79 -20.46 -1.61
N PHE A 108 2.10 -21.34 -0.88
CA PHE A 108 2.58 -21.92 0.38
C PHE A 108 3.00 -20.86 1.42
N TYR A 109 2.22 -19.78 1.50
CA TYR A 109 2.46 -18.62 2.38
C TYR A 109 3.79 -17.91 2.09
N THR A 110 4.12 -17.81 0.80
CA THR A 110 5.27 -17.02 0.31
C THR A 110 4.82 -15.92 -0.63
N SER A 111 5.65 -14.88 -0.78
CA SER A 111 5.41 -13.76 -1.69
C SER A 111 5.50 -14.15 -3.18
N GLY A 112 6.02 -15.35 -3.47
CA GLY A 112 6.17 -15.90 -4.81
C GLY A 112 6.93 -14.97 -5.76
N ASN A 113 6.56 -15.03 -7.04
CA ASN A 113 7.21 -14.22 -8.09
C ASN A 113 6.98 -12.71 -7.98
N THR A 114 6.06 -12.24 -7.13
CA THR A 114 5.79 -10.81 -6.97
C THR A 114 6.92 -10.10 -6.22
N ALA A 115 7.49 -10.71 -5.17
CA ALA A 115 8.55 -10.08 -4.37
C ALA A 115 9.78 -9.62 -5.17
N PRO A 116 10.40 -10.44 -6.04
CA PRO A 116 11.55 -9.98 -6.83
C PRO A 116 11.17 -8.83 -7.78
N LEU A 117 9.93 -8.78 -8.28
CA LEU A 117 9.45 -7.66 -9.10
C LEU A 117 9.34 -6.37 -8.26
N VAL A 118 8.79 -6.46 -7.05
CA VAL A 118 8.69 -5.30 -6.13
C VAL A 118 10.09 -4.80 -5.77
N LYS A 119 11.00 -5.69 -5.40
CA LYS A 119 12.39 -5.33 -5.09
C LYS A 119 13.07 -4.62 -6.27
N LYS A 120 12.96 -5.17 -7.48
CA LYS A 120 13.51 -4.54 -8.69
C LYS A 120 12.90 -3.16 -8.95
N MET A 121 11.59 -3.02 -8.77
CA MET A 121 10.91 -1.74 -8.95
C MET A 121 11.38 -0.72 -7.93
N LEU A 122 11.42 -1.06 -6.64
CA LEU A 122 11.92 -0.16 -5.58
C LEU A 122 13.35 0.30 -5.85
N SER A 123 14.25 -0.60 -6.23
CA SER A 123 15.64 -0.23 -6.61
C SER A 123 15.73 0.66 -7.85
N SER A 124 14.70 0.68 -8.71
CA SER A 124 14.65 1.55 -9.89
C SER A 124 14.04 2.93 -9.62
N LEU A 125 13.38 3.11 -8.47
CA LEU A 125 12.87 4.40 -8.05
C LEU A 125 14.02 5.22 -7.49
N SER A 126 14.23 6.43 -7.99
CA SER A 126 15.21 7.37 -7.43
C SER A 126 14.74 8.02 -6.11
N ILE A 127 13.95 7.29 -5.30
CA ILE A 127 13.23 7.82 -4.14
C ILE A 127 13.56 6.96 -2.91
N GLY A 128 14.64 7.31 -2.22
CA GLY A 128 15.02 6.75 -0.92
C GLY A 128 15.22 5.22 -0.89
N ASP A 129 15.85 4.72 0.18
CA ASP A 129 15.93 3.28 0.40
C ASP A 129 14.68 2.81 1.15
N VAL A 130 13.66 2.37 0.41
CA VAL A 130 12.49 1.70 1.01
C VAL A 130 12.91 0.27 1.40
N PRO A 131 12.86 -0.10 2.69
CA PRO A 131 13.23 -1.45 3.10
C PRO A 131 12.31 -2.49 2.48
N PHE A 132 12.88 -3.57 1.95
CA PHE A 132 12.13 -4.76 1.53
C PHE A 132 12.80 -5.99 2.13
N LYS A 133 12.41 -6.31 3.37
CA LYS A 133 13.06 -7.31 4.25
C LYS A 133 12.01 -8.15 4.98
N LYS A 134 12.44 -9.20 5.67
CA LYS A 134 11.53 -10.15 6.34
C LYS A 134 10.68 -9.47 7.42
N GLU A 135 11.22 -8.44 8.07
CA GLU A 135 10.58 -7.75 9.19
C GLU A 135 9.41 -6.85 8.77
N ASN A 136 9.36 -6.44 7.50
CA ASN A 136 8.29 -5.61 6.96
C ASN A 136 7.54 -6.27 5.79
N THR A 137 7.69 -7.59 5.63
CA THR A 137 7.05 -8.36 4.56
C THR A 137 6.30 -9.55 5.16
N PHE A 138 4.99 -9.59 4.95
CA PHE A 138 4.09 -10.60 5.52
C PHE A 138 3.32 -11.34 4.41
N CYS A 139 3.00 -12.61 4.61
CA CYS A 139 2.30 -13.50 3.67
C CYS A 139 1.22 -14.31 4.39
#